data_AF-A0A2R6H5J0-F1
#
_entry.id   AF-A0A2R6H5J0-F1
#
_cell.length_a   1.000
_cell.length_b   1.000
_cell.length_c   1.000
_cell.angle_alpha   90.00
_cell.angle_beta   90.00
_cell.angle_gamma   90.00
#
_symmetry.space_group_name_H-M   'P 1'
#
loop_
_entity.id
_entity.type
_entity.pdbx_description
1 polymer ?
#
loop_
_entity_poly.entity_id
_entity_poly.type
_entity_poly.pdbx_seq_one_letter_code
_entity_poly.pdbx_strand_id
1 'polypeptide(L)'
;MDRRQFVAGAASGIVLLAGCLGSGGSTDEATPRPDGSPGSSRRTATSGPVDGPYDEPAATATVGDPSALGENDRPHSIVVWNDAPQARTIGVRLVGAGGDEPVIQRRYDLGSDGYVEWSLALAGYFAIEVAVDGRAFETAAETDPSFVDCNGSSTFVQVTASGDLASTTVSTAAACPADVPNRTVGPEVTTAGDRERVERRAVGSLAGGTT
;
A
#
# COMPACT_ATOMS: atom_id res chain seq x y z
N MET A 1 -9.39 25.07 -39.29
CA MET A 1 -10.42 25.93 -38.69
C MET A 1 -9.96 26.29 -37.30
N ASP A 2 -9.88 27.60 -37.10
CA ASP A 2 -9.55 28.47 -35.95
C ASP A 2 -8.84 27.94 -34.70
N ARG A 3 -7.61 28.44 -34.52
CA ARG A 3 -6.89 28.56 -33.24
C ARG A 3 -7.24 29.92 -32.63
N ARG A 4 -7.75 29.96 -31.40
CA ARG A 4 -7.92 31.22 -30.66
C ARG A 4 -6.87 31.33 -29.57
N GLN A 5 -5.96 32.28 -29.78
CA GLN A 5 -5.05 32.83 -28.80
C GLN A 5 -5.79 33.89 -27.99
N PHE A 6 -5.55 33.96 -26.68
CA PHE A 6 -5.89 35.13 -25.87
C PHE A 6 -4.62 35.68 -25.23
N VAL A 7 -4.36 36.96 -25.51
CA VAL A 7 -3.31 37.81 -24.98
C VAL A 7 -3.99 38.98 -24.28
N ALA A 8 -3.49 39.39 -23.11
CA ALA A 8 -3.47 40.73 -22.51
C ALA A 8 -3.35 40.58 -20.98
N GLY A 9 -2.61 41.39 -20.21
CA GLY A 9 -1.90 42.63 -20.45
C GLY A 9 -1.31 43.10 -19.11
N ALA A 10 -0.27 43.93 -19.18
CA ALA A 10 0.54 44.40 -18.05
C ALA A 10 -0.12 45.51 -17.21
N ALA A 11 0.32 45.68 -15.95
CA ALA A 11 0.59 47.02 -15.37
C ALA A 11 1.37 46.91 -14.04
N SER A 12 2.42 47.72 -13.94
CA SER A 12 3.27 47.95 -12.77
C SER A 12 2.61 48.88 -11.76
N GLY A 13 2.93 48.72 -10.47
CA GLY A 13 2.63 49.70 -9.42
C GLY A 13 3.65 49.66 -8.29
N ILE A 14 4.49 50.70 -8.19
CA ILE A 14 5.39 50.98 -7.07
C ILE A 14 4.69 51.96 -6.13
N VAL A 15 4.69 51.68 -4.82
CA VAL A 15 4.41 52.67 -3.77
C VAL A 15 5.46 52.51 -2.67
N LEU A 16 6.11 53.62 -2.29
CA LEU A 16 7.03 53.75 -1.18
C LEU A 16 6.38 54.56 -0.04
N LEU A 17 6.85 54.29 1.20
CA LEU A 17 7.07 55.20 2.34
C LEU A 17 6.32 54.91 3.65
N ALA A 18 7.15 54.88 4.72
CA ALA A 18 6.92 55.10 6.15
C ALA A 18 6.05 54.07 6.89
N GLY A 19 6.40 53.55 8.07
CA GLY A 19 7.41 53.92 9.04
C GLY A 19 6.78 53.71 10.42
N CYS A 20 7.34 52.82 11.25
CA CYS A 20 7.12 52.85 12.68
C CYS A 20 8.32 52.23 13.38
N LEU A 21 9.13 53.09 13.99
CA LEU A 21 10.14 52.70 14.97
C LEU A 21 9.44 52.22 16.24
N GLY A 22 9.85 51.08 16.78
CA GLY A 22 9.49 50.60 18.10
C GLY A 22 10.70 49.93 18.74
N SER A 23 11.28 50.60 19.74
CA SER A 23 12.52 50.27 20.44
C SER A 23 12.40 49.09 21.44
N GLY A 24 13.56 48.48 21.71
CA GLY A 24 13.87 47.69 22.91
C GLY A 24 13.80 46.17 22.66
N GLY A 25 14.83 45.35 22.79
CA GLY A 25 16.07 45.44 23.55
C GLY A 25 16.18 44.17 24.39
N SER A 26 17.11 43.27 24.08
CA SER A 26 17.87 42.40 25.01
C SER A 26 18.71 41.39 24.21
N THR A 27 20.00 41.40 24.53
CA THR A 27 21.02 40.44 24.16
C THR A 27 20.63 39.04 24.58
N ASP A 28 20.82 38.03 23.73
CA ASP A 28 21.55 36.82 24.14
C ASP A 28 22.00 35.99 22.94
N GLU A 29 23.27 35.62 23.05
CA GLU A 29 24.08 34.81 22.17
C GLU A 29 23.67 33.33 22.31
N ALA A 30 23.23 32.70 21.21
CA ALA A 30 23.14 31.24 21.14
C ALA A 30 23.34 30.75 19.70
N THR A 31 24.49 30.14 19.47
CA THR A 31 24.89 29.45 18.23
C THR A 31 23.92 28.31 17.88
N PRO A 32 23.43 28.17 16.63
CA PRO A 32 22.72 26.97 16.22
C PRO A 32 23.73 25.88 15.82
N ARG A 33 23.68 24.72 16.48
CA ARG A 33 24.29 23.47 15.99
C ARG A 33 23.41 22.86 14.89
N PRO A 34 23.97 22.27 13.82
CA PRO A 34 23.20 21.53 12.84
C PRO A 34 23.08 20.06 13.28
N ASP A 35 22.03 19.70 14.01
CA ASP A 35 21.64 18.30 14.18
C ASP A 35 20.65 17.92 13.06
N GLY A 36 21.22 17.47 11.93
CA GLY A 36 20.48 16.83 10.86
C GLY A 36 20.13 15.41 11.24
N SER A 37 18.89 15.20 11.69
CA SER A 37 18.25 13.88 11.70
C SER A 37 17.27 13.85 10.53
N PRO A 38 17.36 12.89 9.58
CA PRO A 38 16.40 12.82 8.47
C PRO A 38 15.04 12.43 9.05
N GLY A 39 14.19 13.43 9.25
CA GLY A 39 12.79 13.24 9.60
C GLY A 39 12.10 12.46 8.50
N SER A 40 11.85 11.18 8.76
CA SER A 40 10.87 10.37 8.04
C SER A 40 9.57 11.15 7.99
N SER A 41 9.30 11.76 6.83
CA SER A 41 8.09 12.56 6.61
C SER A 41 6.93 11.59 6.38
N ARG A 42 6.43 10.97 7.46
CA ARG A 42 5.15 10.27 7.47
C ARG A 42 4.06 11.33 7.33
N ARG A 43 3.73 11.67 6.09
CA ARG A 43 2.55 12.49 5.78
C ARG A 43 1.33 11.58 5.89
N THR A 44 0.68 11.57 7.05
CA THR A 44 -0.72 11.15 7.15
C THR A 44 -1.54 12.25 6.47
N ALA A 45 -1.88 12.05 5.19
CA ALA A 45 -2.78 12.94 4.49
C ALA A 45 -4.21 12.77 5.02
N THR A 46 -4.77 13.86 5.54
CA THR A 46 -6.18 13.97 5.91
C THR A 46 -7.07 13.84 4.69
N SER A 47 -8.14 13.07 4.85
CA SER A 47 -9.16 12.64 3.89
C SER A 47 -9.72 13.77 3.00
N GLY A 48 -9.41 13.70 1.72
CA GLY A 48 -10.31 14.14 0.65
C GLY A 48 -10.81 12.90 -0.10
N PRO A 49 -11.93 12.98 -0.85
CA PRO A 49 -12.28 11.91 -1.79
C PRO A 49 -11.09 11.71 -2.73
N VAL A 50 -10.49 10.52 -2.73
CA VAL A 50 -9.68 10.13 -3.88
C VAL A 50 -10.66 10.06 -5.03
N ASP A 51 -10.42 10.83 -6.10
CA ASP A 51 -11.06 10.55 -7.38
C ASP A 51 -10.52 9.20 -7.85
N GLY A 52 -11.07 8.12 -7.28
CA GLY A 52 -10.65 6.75 -7.55
C GLY A 52 -11.16 6.28 -8.91
N PRO A 53 -10.68 5.13 -9.39
CA PRO A 53 -11.14 4.61 -10.67
C PRO A 53 -12.64 4.29 -10.61
N TYR A 54 -13.39 4.72 -11.64
CA TYR A 54 -14.86 4.58 -11.71
C TYR A 54 -15.33 3.41 -12.61
N ASP A 55 -14.38 2.71 -13.25
CA ASP A 55 -14.63 1.57 -14.15
C ASP A 55 -14.51 0.22 -13.44
N GLU A 56 -14.67 -0.90 -14.16
CA GLU A 56 -14.44 -2.26 -13.64
C GLU A 56 -12.92 -2.54 -13.51
N PRO A 57 -12.45 -3.27 -12.47
CA PRO A 57 -11.02 -3.56 -12.33
C PRO A 57 -10.52 -4.39 -13.52
N ALA A 58 -9.31 -4.06 -14.00
CA ALA A 58 -8.65 -4.84 -15.04
C ALA A 58 -8.31 -6.26 -14.58
N ALA A 59 -8.12 -6.45 -13.28
CA ALA A 59 -7.96 -7.76 -12.66
C ALA A 59 -8.31 -7.70 -11.16
N THR A 60 -8.77 -8.83 -10.63
CA THR A 60 -8.97 -9.03 -9.19
C THR A 60 -8.16 -10.21 -8.68
N ALA A 61 -7.83 -10.20 -7.38
CA ALA A 61 -7.22 -11.34 -6.70
C ALA A 61 -7.69 -11.41 -5.25
N THR A 62 -7.59 -12.60 -4.64
CA THR A 62 -7.80 -12.80 -3.21
C THR A 62 -6.51 -13.33 -2.59
N VAL A 63 -6.14 -12.79 -1.44
CA VAL A 63 -4.96 -13.20 -0.66
C VAL A 63 -5.43 -13.73 0.69
N GLY A 64 -5.11 -14.98 0.99
CA GLY A 64 -5.67 -15.70 2.14
C GLY A 64 -6.95 -16.46 1.79
N ASP A 65 -7.64 -16.96 2.82
CA ASP A 65 -8.87 -17.72 2.69
C ASP A 65 -10.04 -16.95 3.34
N PRO A 66 -10.99 -16.41 2.56
CA PRO A 66 -12.16 -15.72 3.07
C PRO A 66 -13.00 -16.55 4.04
N SER A 67 -13.00 -17.88 3.90
CA SER A 67 -13.76 -18.76 4.79
C SER A 67 -13.13 -18.94 6.18
N ALA A 68 -11.86 -18.52 6.33
CA ALA A 68 -11.15 -18.51 7.61
C ALA A 68 -11.35 -17.21 8.41
N LEU A 69 -12.03 -16.21 7.84
CA LEU A 69 -12.38 -14.98 8.55
C LEU A 69 -13.43 -15.24 9.65
N GLY A 70 -13.43 -14.38 10.67
CA GLY A 70 -14.54 -14.35 11.63
C GLY A 70 -15.86 -14.05 10.93
N GLU A 71 -16.98 -14.53 11.47
CA GLU A 71 -18.32 -14.38 10.86
C GLU A 71 -18.67 -12.92 10.49
N ASN A 72 -18.23 -11.97 11.32
CA ASN A 72 -18.49 -10.55 11.11
C ASN A 72 -17.37 -9.84 10.35
N ASP A 73 -16.23 -10.48 10.14
CA ASP A 73 -15.05 -9.85 9.57
C ASP A 73 -15.15 -9.73 8.06
N ARG A 74 -14.57 -8.65 7.56
CA ARG A 74 -14.51 -8.32 6.16
C ARG A 74 -13.05 -8.29 5.72
N PRO A 75 -12.75 -8.76 4.51
CA PRO A 75 -11.43 -8.58 3.94
C PRO A 75 -11.14 -7.09 3.72
N HIS A 76 -9.87 -6.74 3.82
CA HIS A 76 -9.38 -5.41 3.45
C HIS A 76 -9.14 -5.35 1.93
N SER A 77 -9.61 -4.29 1.25
CA SER A 77 -9.36 -4.12 -0.18
C SER A 77 -8.08 -3.31 -0.43
N ILE A 78 -7.26 -3.73 -1.39
CA ILE A 78 -6.07 -3.02 -1.85
C ILE A 78 -6.28 -2.69 -3.33
N VAL A 79 -6.35 -1.42 -3.66
CA VAL A 79 -6.54 -0.92 -5.02
C VAL A 79 -5.24 -0.30 -5.50
N VAL A 80 -4.71 -0.75 -6.63
CA VAL A 80 -3.54 -0.13 -7.28
C VAL A 80 -3.98 0.43 -8.62
N TRP A 81 -3.88 1.76 -8.76
CA TRP A 81 -4.45 2.52 -9.87
C TRP A 81 -3.37 3.27 -10.64
N ASN A 82 -3.40 3.15 -11.96
CA ASN A 82 -2.58 3.93 -12.88
C ASN A 82 -3.24 5.29 -13.17
N ASP A 83 -2.97 6.28 -12.34
CA ASP A 83 -3.37 7.69 -12.56
C ASP A 83 -2.37 8.38 -13.51
N ALA A 84 -2.25 7.82 -14.71
CA ALA A 84 -1.45 8.39 -15.77
C ALA A 84 -2.21 8.27 -17.09
N PRO A 85 -2.08 9.27 -18.00
CA PRO A 85 -2.75 9.24 -19.29
C PRO A 85 -2.18 8.18 -20.26
N GLN A 86 -1.15 7.45 -19.85
CA GLN A 86 -0.48 6.41 -20.63
C GLN A 86 -0.54 5.05 -19.92
N ALA A 87 -0.47 3.98 -20.70
CA ALA A 87 -0.37 2.64 -20.16
C ALA A 87 0.95 2.43 -19.41
N ARG A 88 0.93 1.61 -18.36
CA ARG A 88 2.10 1.25 -17.55
C ARG A 88 2.12 -0.22 -17.21
N THR A 89 3.32 -0.77 -17.06
CA THR A 89 3.52 -2.10 -16.49
C THR A 89 3.71 -1.94 -14.98
N ILE A 90 2.75 -2.40 -14.19
CA ILE A 90 2.74 -2.27 -12.74
C ILE A 90 2.89 -3.65 -12.09
N GLY A 91 3.99 -3.84 -11.36
CA GLY A 91 4.19 -4.97 -10.46
C GLY A 91 3.61 -4.64 -9.09
N VAL A 92 2.86 -5.56 -8.51
CA VAL A 92 2.33 -5.45 -7.15
C VAL A 92 2.77 -6.69 -6.38
N ARG A 93 3.25 -6.50 -5.15
CA ARG A 93 3.51 -7.62 -4.23
C ARG A 93 3.13 -7.27 -2.80
N LEU A 94 2.81 -8.31 -2.04
CA LEU A 94 2.53 -8.23 -0.62
C LEU A 94 3.60 -9.01 0.14
N VAL A 95 4.33 -8.32 1.02
CA VAL A 95 5.42 -8.92 1.81
C VAL A 95 5.04 -8.90 3.28
N GLY A 96 5.07 -10.05 3.95
CA GLY A 96 4.76 -10.14 5.38
C GLY A 96 5.86 -9.54 6.25
N ALA A 97 5.49 -9.00 7.41
CA ALA A 97 6.45 -8.47 8.37
C ALA A 97 7.52 -9.51 8.74
N GLY A 98 8.80 -9.16 8.53
CA GLY A 98 9.95 -10.01 8.85
C GLY A 98 10.29 -11.08 7.79
N GLY A 99 9.59 -11.10 6.65
CA GLY A 99 9.92 -11.96 5.52
C GLY A 99 10.48 -11.18 4.32
N ASP A 100 11.35 -11.82 3.54
CA ASP A 100 11.86 -11.27 2.27
C ASP A 100 11.09 -11.81 1.05
N GLU A 101 10.39 -12.94 1.21
CA GLU A 101 9.61 -13.58 0.15
C GLU A 101 8.17 -13.05 0.15
N PRO A 102 7.64 -12.60 -1.00
CA PRO A 102 6.27 -12.11 -1.09
C PRO A 102 5.25 -13.25 -0.91
N VAL A 103 4.19 -12.97 -0.15
CA VAL A 103 3.01 -13.85 -0.03
C VAL A 103 2.32 -13.98 -1.38
N ILE A 104 2.28 -12.87 -2.13
CA ILE A 104 1.81 -12.83 -3.51
C ILE A 104 2.58 -11.76 -4.28
N GLN A 105 2.88 -12.05 -5.54
CA GLN A 105 3.44 -11.10 -6.49
C GLN A 105 2.78 -11.31 -7.86
N ARG A 106 2.36 -10.21 -8.50
CA ARG A 106 1.80 -10.20 -9.85
C ARG A 106 2.30 -8.98 -10.60
N ARG A 107 2.16 -9.02 -11.92
CA ARG A 107 2.45 -7.91 -12.82
C ARG A 107 1.25 -7.71 -13.74
N TYR A 108 0.92 -6.47 -14.00
CA TYR A 108 -0.22 -6.05 -14.79
C TYR A 108 0.20 -4.99 -15.80
N ASP A 109 -0.35 -5.06 -17.00
CA ASP A 109 -0.27 -3.97 -17.97
C ASP A 109 -1.59 -3.19 -17.90
N LEU A 110 -1.55 -2.02 -17.25
CA LEU A 110 -2.72 -1.20 -17.02
C LEU A 110 -2.76 -0.07 -18.03
N GLY A 111 -3.91 0.12 -18.67
CA GLY A 111 -4.17 1.29 -19.52
C GLY A 111 -4.22 2.60 -18.72
N SER A 112 -4.48 3.71 -19.41
CA SER A 112 -4.83 4.97 -18.74
C SER A 112 -5.98 4.73 -17.78
N ASP A 113 -5.86 5.23 -16.56
CA ASP A 113 -6.86 5.12 -15.49
C ASP A 113 -7.24 3.68 -15.08
N GLY A 114 -6.50 2.67 -15.59
CA GLY A 114 -6.73 1.27 -15.26
C GLY A 114 -6.27 0.94 -13.85
N TYR A 115 -6.94 -0.02 -13.21
CA TYR A 115 -6.60 -0.45 -11.85
C TYR A 115 -6.77 -1.95 -11.64
N VAL A 116 -6.18 -2.45 -10.56
CA VAL A 116 -6.41 -3.78 -10.03
C VAL A 116 -6.89 -3.69 -8.59
N GLU A 117 -7.65 -4.70 -8.16
CA GLU A 117 -8.14 -4.79 -6.79
C GLU A 117 -7.79 -6.15 -6.17
N TRP A 118 -7.15 -6.13 -5.01
CA TRP A 118 -6.85 -7.32 -4.22
C TRP A 118 -7.66 -7.32 -2.95
N SER A 119 -8.36 -8.43 -2.67
CA SER A 119 -9.06 -8.67 -1.42
C SER A 119 -8.15 -9.44 -0.47
N LEU A 120 -7.73 -8.79 0.62
CA LEU A 120 -6.88 -9.37 1.66
C LEU A 120 -7.76 -9.99 2.75
N ALA A 121 -7.92 -11.31 2.69
CA ALA A 121 -8.63 -12.14 3.66
C ALA A 121 -7.67 -12.78 4.67
N LEU A 122 -6.66 -12.04 5.10
CA LEU A 122 -5.69 -12.46 6.08
C LEU A 122 -5.28 -11.25 6.93
N ALA A 123 -5.53 -11.32 8.24
CA ALA A 123 -5.09 -10.29 9.17
C ALA A 123 -3.58 -10.38 9.38
N GLY A 124 -2.87 -9.27 9.21
CA GLY A 124 -1.42 -9.25 9.38
C GLY A 124 -0.80 -7.90 9.04
N TYR A 125 0.46 -7.76 9.45
CA TYR A 125 1.31 -6.68 9.02
C TYR A 125 1.94 -7.05 7.67
N PHE A 126 1.58 -6.31 6.64
CA PHE A 126 2.11 -6.50 5.30
C PHE A 126 2.58 -5.17 4.71
N ALA A 127 3.69 -5.20 3.98
CA ALA A 127 4.09 -4.12 3.08
C ALA A 127 3.44 -4.34 1.71
N ILE A 128 2.71 -3.33 1.23
CA ILE A 128 2.21 -3.25 -0.14
C ILE A 128 3.30 -2.58 -0.96
N GLU A 129 3.96 -3.35 -1.81
CA GLU A 129 5.05 -2.85 -2.63
C GLU A 129 4.67 -2.82 -4.11
N VAL A 130 5.05 -1.74 -4.77
CA VAL A 130 4.72 -1.48 -6.17
C VAL A 130 5.98 -1.19 -6.96
N ALA A 131 6.10 -1.82 -8.13
CA ALA A 131 7.13 -1.56 -9.12
C ALA A 131 6.46 -1.00 -10.38
N VAL A 132 7.04 0.03 -10.98
CA VAL A 132 6.45 0.70 -12.15
C VAL A 132 7.44 0.70 -13.30
N ASP A 133 7.01 0.20 -14.46
CA ASP A 133 7.76 0.11 -15.71
C ASP A 133 9.11 -0.59 -15.54
N GLY A 134 9.13 -1.68 -14.76
CA GLY A 134 10.31 -2.52 -14.54
C GLY A 134 11.33 -1.97 -13.54
N ARG A 135 11.02 -0.84 -12.87
CA ARG A 135 11.81 -0.34 -11.73
C ARG A 135 11.78 -1.32 -10.54
N ALA A 136 12.63 -1.06 -9.55
CA ALA A 136 12.61 -1.79 -8.29
C ALA A 136 11.26 -1.60 -7.58
N PHE A 137 10.90 -2.57 -6.74
CA PHE A 137 9.74 -2.44 -5.85
C PHE A 137 10.02 -1.39 -4.77
N GLU A 138 9.03 -0.55 -4.52
CA GLU A 138 9.03 0.44 -3.45
C GLU A 138 7.79 0.24 -2.56
N THR A 139 7.94 0.42 -1.26
CA THR A 139 6.82 0.33 -0.31
C THR A 139 5.88 1.51 -0.51
N ALA A 140 4.65 1.22 -0.96
CA ALA A 140 3.62 2.21 -1.21
C ALA A 140 2.74 2.47 0.02
N ALA A 141 2.46 1.41 0.79
CA ALA A 141 1.65 1.43 1.99
C ALA A 141 1.95 0.21 2.87
N GLU A 142 1.44 0.24 4.09
CA GLU A 142 1.50 -0.88 5.04
C GLU A 142 0.08 -1.20 5.51
N THR A 143 -0.19 -2.47 5.76
CA THR A 143 -1.43 -2.94 6.38
C THR A 143 -1.21 -3.20 7.87
N ASP A 144 -2.30 -3.10 8.65
CA ASP A 144 -2.35 -3.53 10.04
C ASP A 144 -3.39 -4.66 10.19
N PRO A 145 -3.21 -5.61 11.12
CA PRO A 145 -4.20 -6.65 11.39
C PRO A 145 -5.63 -6.13 11.63
N SER A 146 -5.77 -4.90 12.17
CA SER A 146 -7.06 -4.24 12.40
C SER A 146 -7.82 -3.84 11.13
N PHE A 147 -7.21 -3.92 9.95
CA PHE A 147 -7.91 -3.66 8.69
C PHE A 147 -8.85 -4.79 8.27
N VAL A 148 -8.65 -5.99 8.82
CA VAL A 148 -9.55 -7.13 8.65
C VAL A 148 -10.39 -7.24 9.92
N ASP A 149 -11.46 -6.47 9.95
CA ASP A 149 -12.42 -6.37 11.05
C ASP A 149 -13.85 -6.31 10.49
N CYS A 150 -14.84 -5.94 11.31
CA CYS A 150 -16.22 -5.86 10.85
C CYS A 150 -16.49 -4.72 9.85
N ASN A 151 -15.56 -3.77 9.74
CA ASN A 151 -15.68 -2.59 8.92
C ASN A 151 -15.16 -2.88 7.51
N GLY A 152 -15.80 -2.27 6.51
CA GLY A 152 -15.22 -2.25 5.17
C GLY A 152 -14.06 -1.27 5.16
N SER A 153 -12.87 -1.74 4.77
CA SER A 153 -11.69 -0.87 4.63
C SER A 153 -10.98 -1.11 3.31
N SER A 154 -10.37 -0.04 2.78
CA SER A 154 -9.66 -0.06 1.50
C SER A 154 -8.41 0.82 1.56
N THR A 155 -7.28 0.30 1.07
CA THR A 155 -6.08 1.08 0.77
C THR A 155 -5.99 1.33 -0.73
N PHE A 156 -5.92 2.59 -1.13
CA PHE A 156 -5.71 3.02 -2.50
C PHE A 156 -4.25 3.41 -2.67
N VAL A 157 -3.59 2.83 -3.67
CA VAL A 157 -2.25 3.18 -4.13
C VAL A 157 -2.38 3.76 -5.54
N GLN A 158 -2.00 5.02 -5.67
CA GLN A 158 -2.00 5.78 -6.90
C GLN A 158 -0.58 5.79 -7.49
N VAL A 159 -0.46 5.40 -8.75
CA VAL A 159 0.75 5.57 -9.56
C VAL A 159 0.55 6.80 -10.43
N THR A 160 1.27 7.89 -10.13
CA THR A 160 1.06 9.18 -10.80
C THR A 160 1.57 9.20 -12.25
N ALA A 161 1.28 10.29 -12.97
CA ALA A 161 1.86 10.55 -14.28
C ALA A 161 3.41 10.60 -14.32
N SER A 162 4.09 10.93 -13.22
CA SER A 162 5.56 10.83 -13.10
C SER A 162 6.03 9.42 -12.74
N GLY A 163 5.11 8.54 -12.32
CA GLY A 163 5.39 7.21 -11.82
C GLY A 163 5.70 7.20 -10.32
N ASP A 164 5.48 8.30 -9.61
CA ASP A 164 5.60 8.33 -8.15
C ASP A 164 4.41 7.59 -7.52
N LEU A 165 4.60 7.13 -6.28
CA LEU A 165 3.57 6.41 -5.52
C LEU A 165 2.96 7.33 -4.46
N ALA A 166 1.64 7.34 -4.38
CA ALA A 166 0.88 7.94 -3.29
C ALA A 166 -0.13 6.93 -2.76
N SER A 167 -0.46 6.99 -1.47
CA SER A 167 -1.42 6.07 -0.89
C SER A 167 -2.33 6.72 0.14
N THR A 168 -3.51 6.14 0.30
CA THR A 168 -4.45 6.48 1.37
C THR A 168 -5.23 5.25 1.79
N THR A 169 -5.67 5.22 3.04
CA THR A 169 -6.53 4.16 3.57
C THR A 169 -7.82 4.78 4.09
N VAL A 170 -8.95 4.18 3.71
CA VAL A 170 -10.28 4.56 4.18
C VAL A 170 -10.93 3.36 4.86
N SER A 171 -11.75 3.61 5.87
CA SER A 171 -12.53 2.58 6.55
C SER A 171 -13.89 3.14 6.94
N THR A 172 -14.92 2.31 6.85
CA THR A 172 -16.25 2.64 7.37
C THR A 172 -16.18 2.54 8.89
N ALA A 173 -16.21 3.65 9.63
CA ALA A 173 -16.23 3.56 11.09
C ALA A 173 -17.60 3.10 11.61
N ALA A 174 -17.78 1.81 11.84
CA ALA A 174 -18.89 1.26 12.64
C ALA A 174 -18.35 0.68 13.95
N ALA A 175 -19.18 0.69 14.99
CA ALA A 175 -18.85 0.02 16.24
C ALA A 175 -18.93 -1.50 16.01
N CYS A 176 -17.77 -2.16 15.95
CA CYS A 176 -17.74 -3.62 15.84
C CYS A 176 -18.34 -4.28 17.07
N PRO A 177 -19.11 -5.37 16.90
CA PRO A 177 -19.52 -6.21 18.01
C PRO A 177 -18.29 -6.66 18.82
N ALA A 178 -18.43 -6.74 20.14
CA ALA A 178 -17.36 -7.17 21.02
C ALA A 178 -17.18 -8.68 20.95
N ASP A 179 -16.49 -9.18 19.92
CA ASP A 179 -16.02 -10.56 19.84
C ASP A 179 -14.54 -10.55 19.45
N VAL A 180 -13.65 -10.75 20.43
CA VAL A 180 -12.21 -10.84 20.18
C VAL A 180 -11.69 -12.20 20.67
N PRO A 181 -11.72 -13.26 19.85
CA PRO A 181 -10.72 -14.31 20.04
C PRO A 181 -9.36 -13.68 19.71
N ASN A 182 -8.48 -13.68 20.72
CA ASN A 182 -7.08 -13.27 20.62
C ASN A 182 -6.42 -13.92 19.38
N ARG A 183 -6.27 -13.17 18.28
CA ARG A 183 -5.71 -13.70 17.03
C ARG A 183 -4.20 -13.63 17.07
N THR A 184 -3.60 -14.79 17.29
CA THR A 184 -2.16 -14.99 17.12
C THR A 184 -1.79 -14.78 15.64
N VAL A 185 -0.79 -13.92 15.43
CA VAL A 185 -0.14 -13.60 14.15
C VAL A 185 0.71 -14.79 13.67
N GLY A 186 0.57 -15.21 12.41
CA GLY A 186 1.55 -16.07 11.71
C GLY A 186 0.97 -17.02 10.65
N PRO A 187 1.70 -17.31 9.55
CA PRO A 187 1.13 -17.91 8.34
C PRO A 187 0.96 -19.44 8.42
N GLU A 188 -0.27 -19.93 8.39
CA GLU A 188 -0.55 -21.24 7.79
C GLU A 188 -0.94 -21.04 6.33
N VAL A 189 0.04 -21.23 5.44
CA VAL A 189 -0.23 -21.45 4.01
C VAL A 189 -0.71 -22.89 3.87
N THR A 190 -2.03 -23.10 3.89
CA THR A 190 -2.64 -24.37 3.48
C THR A 190 -2.69 -24.43 1.96
N THR A 191 -1.64 -24.99 1.35
CA THR A 191 -1.75 -25.46 -0.04
C THR A 191 -2.58 -26.73 -0.05
N ALA A 192 -3.86 -26.61 -0.43
CA ALA A 192 -4.70 -27.76 -0.69
C ALA A 192 -4.20 -28.48 -1.95
N GLY A 193 -3.60 -29.66 -1.77
CA GLY A 193 -3.41 -30.62 -2.86
C GLY A 193 -2.09 -31.38 -2.82
N ASP A 194 -2.01 -32.46 -2.05
CA ASP A 194 -1.43 -33.69 -2.59
C ASP A 194 -1.99 -34.92 -1.88
N ARG A 195 -3.07 -35.47 -2.43
CA ARG A 195 -3.44 -36.87 -2.23
C ARG A 195 -3.04 -37.61 -3.49
N GLU A 196 -1.83 -38.14 -3.56
CA GLU A 196 -1.54 -39.33 -4.38
C GLU A 196 -0.25 -40.08 -3.98
N ARG A 197 -0.44 -41.17 -3.23
CA ARG A 197 0.13 -42.52 -3.46
C ARG A 197 1.49 -42.61 -4.19
N VAL A 198 2.55 -42.96 -3.43
CA VAL A 198 3.73 -43.75 -3.92
C VAL A 198 4.17 -44.68 -2.77
N GLU A 199 3.68 -45.92 -2.73
CA GLU A 199 4.36 -47.16 -3.13
C GLU A 199 5.30 -47.80 -2.08
N ARG A 200 4.91 -49.04 -1.73
CA ARG A 200 5.77 -50.23 -1.54
C ARG A 200 6.81 -50.22 -0.42
N ARG A 201 6.34 -50.70 0.74
CA ARG A 201 7.17 -51.33 1.77
C ARG A 201 7.66 -52.69 1.27
N ALA A 202 8.88 -52.74 0.76
CA ALA A 202 9.66 -53.98 0.66
C ALA A 202 11.02 -53.72 1.30
N VAL A 203 11.18 -54.10 2.56
CA VAL A 203 12.48 -54.15 3.24
C VAL A 203 12.76 -55.63 3.52
N GLY A 204 13.35 -56.30 2.53
CA GLY A 204 14.28 -57.41 2.80
C GLY A 204 15.63 -56.78 3.12
N SER A 205 16.23 -57.00 4.28
CA SER A 205 16.91 -58.22 4.71
C SER A 205 18.43 -58.07 4.51
N LEU A 206 19.13 -58.09 5.66
CA LEU A 206 20.51 -58.51 5.92
C LEU A 206 21.66 -57.54 5.62
N ALA A 207 22.18 -56.92 6.69
CA ALA A 207 23.63 -56.79 6.90
C ALA A 207 23.96 -56.57 8.39
N GLY A 208 24.92 -57.37 8.89
CA GLY A 208 25.63 -57.21 10.17
C GLY A 208 25.02 -58.01 11.32
N GLY A 209 25.69 -58.98 11.95
CA GLY A 209 27.10 -59.36 11.98
C GLY A 209 27.41 -59.81 13.41
N THR A 210 28.28 -60.80 13.61
CA THR A 210 29.26 -60.90 14.73
C THR A 210 29.98 -62.26 14.69
N THR A 211 31.32 -62.16 14.75
CA THR A 211 32.31 -63.05 15.39
C THR A 211 32.13 -64.56 15.38
#